data_AF-A0A8C2E7W5-F1
#
_entry.id   AF-A0A8C2E7W5-F1
#
_cell.length_a   1.000
_cell.length_b   1.000
_cell.length_c   1.000
_cell.angle_alpha   90.00
_cell.angle_beta   90.00
_cell.angle_gamma   90.00
#
_symmetry.space_group_name_H-M   'P 1'
#
loop_
_entity.id
_entity.type
_entity.pdbx_description
1 polymer ?
#
loop_
_entity_poly.entity_id
_entity_poly.type
_entity_poly.pdbx_seq_one_letter_code
_entity_poly.pdbx_strand_id
1 'polypeptide(L)'
;VGTQTLTFPGPSERLIQYPPPPSKGGITVTTEDLECLKDGEFLNDVIIDFYLKYLLLERADKDVAERSHIFSSFFYKQLTRKNTSCPEETGSTAHWYLVVICFPSLEGLECVPWRNKGPMSQDKSQTSKASSAGDCQRGTWGQILIHGSVYVRLVSDPVICLFPWFALRPCILVMDSLKLSNVTSSRRYLQVEWEVRKGSTRAFTSESISGSLCRVPLQDNSSDCGLYLLQYVESFLQNPVVHFYLPLRLEHWFPRNQVRRKREELRELVLQLYRRQGGGAEQSGK
;
A
#
# COMPACT_ATOMS: atom_id res chain seq x y z
N VAL A 1 -28.34 -23.09 -7.03
CA VAL A 1 -27.03 -23.64 -7.47
C VAL A 1 -26.24 -23.91 -6.21
N GLY A 2 -25.79 -25.15 -5.98
CA GLY A 2 -25.24 -25.54 -4.68
C GLY A 2 -23.85 -24.94 -4.43
N THR A 3 -23.64 -24.37 -3.24
CA THR A 3 -22.33 -24.08 -2.68
C THR A 3 -21.59 -25.39 -2.43
N GLN A 4 -20.60 -25.73 -3.27
CA GLN A 4 -19.71 -26.85 -3.01
C GLN A 4 -18.82 -26.51 -1.80
N THR A 5 -19.13 -27.07 -0.65
CA THR A 5 -18.24 -27.05 0.51
C THR A 5 -17.02 -27.91 0.21
N LEU A 6 -15.89 -27.28 -0.11
CA LEU A 6 -14.60 -27.96 -0.21
C LEU A 6 -14.23 -28.55 1.17
N THR A 7 -14.19 -29.87 1.25
CA THR A 7 -13.76 -30.62 2.44
C THR A 7 -12.27 -30.93 2.33
N PHE A 8 -11.46 -30.24 3.14
CA PHE A 8 -10.01 -30.42 3.18
C PHE A 8 -9.61 -31.62 4.06
N PRO A 9 -8.80 -32.58 3.57
CA PRO A 9 -8.38 -33.76 4.34
C PRO A 9 -7.27 -33.44 5.36
N GLY A 10 -7.58 -32.67 6.41
CA GLY A 10 -6.70 -32.47 7.57
C GLY A 10 -6.98 -31.18 8.34
N PRO A 11 -6.45 -31.04 9.57
CA PRO A 11 -6.64 -29.82 10.37
C PRO A 11 -5.92 -28.60 9.80
N SER A 12 -4.72 -28.78 9.23
CA SER A 12 -3.93 -27.70 8.59
C SER A 12 -3.38 -28.16 7.23
N GLU A 13 -4.14 -27.93 6.15
CA GLU A 13 -3.67 -28.15 4.79
C GLU A 13 -3.11 -26.85 4.21
N ARG A 14 -1.95 -26.91 3.54
CA ARG A 14 -1.45 -25.80 2.73
C ARG A 14 -2.35 -25.63 1.50
N LEU A 15 -3.00 -24.48 1.39
CA LEU A 15 -3.81 -24.13 0.22
C LEU A 15 -2.93 -23.55 -0.87
N ILE A 16 -2.37 -22.35 -0.64
CA ILE A 16 -1.60 -21.63 -1.67
C ILE A 16 -0.23 -21.23 -1.17
N GLN A 17 0.66 -20.97 -2.13
CA GLN A 17 1.79 -20.08 -1.90
C GLN A 17 1.73 -18.92 -2.89
N TYR A 18 1.85 -17.68 -2.39
CA TYR A 18 1.69 -16.48 -3.21
C TYR A 18 2.81 -15.44 -3.02
N PRO A 19 3.48 -14.98 -4.10
CA PRO A 19 3.39 -15.49 -5.46
C PRO A 19 3.86 -16.96 -5.54
N PRO A 20 3.35 -17.75 -6.51
CA PRO A 20 3.73 -19.15 -6.67
C PRO A 20 5.19 -19.30 -7.14
N PRO A 21 5.84 -20.45 -6.85
CA PRO A 21 7.12 -20.81 -7.44
C PRO A 21 7.10 -20.69 -8.97
N PRO A 22 8.21 -20.28 -9.63
CA PRO A 22 9.56 -20.07 -9.10
C PRO A 22 9.79 -18.71 -8.41
N SER A 23 8.74 -17.90 -8.20
CA SER A 23 8.86 -16.59 -7.57
C SER A 23 9.42 -16.66 -6.14
N LYS A 24 10.34 -15.76 -5.78
CA LYS A 24 10.94 -15.70 -4.44
C LYS A 24 10.02 -15.02 -3.41
N GLY A 25 10.14 -15.44 -2.16
CA GLY A 25 9.40 -14.87 -1.03
C GLY A 25 7.89 -15.15 -1.07
N GLY A 26 7.47 -16.31 -1.56
CA GLY A 26 6.06 -16.71 -1.56
C GLY A 26 5.55 -16.97 -0.14
N ILE A 27 4.44 -16.33 0.22
CA ILE A 27 3.72 -16.47 1.49
C ILE A 27 2.81 -17.71 1.38
N THR A 28 2.93 -18.64 2.31
CA THR A 28 2.04 -19.81 2.40
C THR A 28 0.78 -19.44 3.16
N VAL A 29 -0.39 -19.86 2.65
CA VAL A 29 -1.70 -19.72 3.33
C VAL A 29 -2.28 -21.12 3.53
N THR A 30 -2.70 -21.45 4.75
CA THR A 30 -3.30 -22.74 5.12
C THR A 30 -4.82 -22.67 5.27
N THR A 31 -5.46 -23.81 5.54
CA THR A 31 -6.86 -23.88 5.98
C THR A 31 -7.11 -23.14 7.29
N GLU A 32 -6.17 -23.21 8.24
CA GLU A 32 -6.26 -22.52 9.53
C GLU A 32 -6.20 -20.99 9.37
N ASP A 33 -5.40 -20.48 8.42
CA ASP A 33 -5.36 -19.03 8.12
C ASP A 33 -6.71 -18.50 7.65
N LEU A 34 -7.52 -19.31 6.95
CA LEU A 34 -8.86 -18.91 6.50
C LEU A 34 -9.90 -18.87 7.62
N GLU A 35 -9.59 -19.34 8.82
CA GLU A 35 -10.51 -19.26 9.97
C GLU A 35 -10.65 -17.82 10.46
N CYS A 36 -9.60 -17.00 10.35
CA CYS A 36 -9.67 -15.58 10.72
C CYS A 36 -10.57 -14.73 9.81
N LEU A 37 -11.04 -15.30 8.68
CA LEU A 37 -12.02 -14.68 7.78
C LEU A 37 -13.47 -14.91 8.21
N LYS A 38 -13.74 -15.66 9.29
CA LYS A 38 -15.09 -15.77 9.87
C LYS A 38 -15.56 -14.42 10.44
N ASP A 39 -16.86 -14.22 10.53
CA ASP A 39 -17.41 -12.99 11.13
C ASP A 39 -17.01 -12.88 12.60
N GLY A 40 -16.65 -11.66 13.03
CA GLY A 40 -16.20 -11.39 14.40
C GLY A 40 -14.70 -11.62 14.65
N GLU A 41 -13.99 -12.37 13.79
CA GLU A 41 -12.57 -12.69 14.00
C GLU A 41 -11.59 -11.59 13.55
N PHE A 42 -10.48 -11.43 14.27
CA PHE A 42 -9.38 -10.55 13.88
C PHE A 42 -8.54 -11.19 12.78
N LEU A 43 -8.23 -10.44 11.70
CA LEU A 43 -7.33 -10.95 10.66
C LEU A 43 -5.92 -11.22 11.21
N ASN A 44 -5.35 -12.36 10.82
CA ASN A 44 -3.99 -12.75 11.18
C ASN A 44 -2.93 -12.12 10.26
N ASP A 45 -1.65 -12.19 10.68
CA ASP A 45 -0.52 -11.67 9.91
C ASP A 45 -0.42 -12.24 8.48
N VAL A 46 -0.72 -13.54 8.31
CA VAL A 46 -0.57 -14.25 7.04
C VAL A 46 -1.55 -13.74 5.99
N ILE A 47 -2.83 -13.58 6.34
CA ILE A 47 -3.87 -13.06 5.45
C ILE A 47 -3.63 -11.59 5.11
N ILE A 48 -3.16 -10.79 6.07
CA ILE A 48 -2.77 -9.40 5.83
C ILE A 48 -1.62 -9.33 4.82
N ASP A 49 -0.47 -9.96 5.11
CA ASP A 49 0.71 -9.91 4.24
C ASP A 49 0.43 -10.53 2.86
N PHE A 50 -0.36 -11.61 2.79
CA PHE A 50 -0.83 -12.22 1.54
C PHE A 50 -1.58 -11.21 0.67
N TYR A 51 -2.64 -10.57 1.22
CA TYR A 51 -3.48 -9.71 0.41
C TYR A 51 -2.79 -8.41 0.02
N LEU A 52 -1.99 -7.83 0.92
CA LEU A 52 -1.14 -6.67 0.60
C LEU A 52 -0.19 -6.97 -0.57
N LYS A 53 0.41 -8.17 -0.58
CA LYS A 53 1.27 -8.62 -1.67
C LYS A 53 0.50 -8.86 -2.98
N TYR A 54 -0.70 -9.44 -2.91
CA TYR A 54 -1.60 -9.59 -4.05
C TYR A 54 -2.01 -8.24 -4.64
N LEU A 55 -2.38 -7.26 -3.81
CA LEU A 55 -2.72 -5.91 -4.26
C LEU A 55 -1.57 -5.25 -5.04
N LEU A 56 -0.35 -5.31 -4.50
CA LEU A 56 0.83 -4.70 -5.12
C LEU A 56 1.24 -5.38 -6.45
N LEU A 57 1.03 -6.68 -6.58
CA LEU A 57 1.44 -7.45 -7.78
C LEU A 57 0.37 -7.49 -8.88
N GLU A 58 -0.92 -7.46 -8.54
CA GLU A 58 -2.02 -7.78 -9.47
C GLU A 58 -3.07 -6.66 -9.61
N ARG A 59 -3.11 -5.69 -8.68
CA ARG A 59 -4.15 -4.65 -8.63
C ARG A 59 -3.62 -3.22 -8.72
N ALA A 60 -2.37 -2.98 -8.36
CA ALA A 60 -1.72 -1.68 -8.54
C ALA A 60 -1.30 -1.49 -10.01
N ASP A 61 -1.43 -0.28 -10.53
CA ASP A 61 -0.79 0.11 -11.79
C ASP A 61 0.74 -0.05 -11.69
N LYS A 62 1.40 -0.43 -12.79
CA LYS A 62 2.86 -0.68 -12.81
C LYS A 62 3.65 0.51 -12.25
N ASP A 63 3.34 1.72 -12.70
CA ASP A 63 3.97 2.97 -12.26
C ASP A 63 3.73 3.29 -10.77
N VAL A 64 2.68 2.73 -10.16
CA VAL A 64 2.40 2.83 -8.72
C VAL A 64 3.16 1.73 -7.98
N ALA A 65 3.15 0.49 -8.48
CA ALA A 65 3.83 -0.65 -7.90
C ALA A 65 5.35 -0.46 -7.84
N GLU A 66 5.98 0.00 -8.92
CA GLU A 66 7.44 0.23 -8.99
C GLU A 66 7.93 1.32 -8.02
N ARG A 67 7.07 2.28 -7.66
CA ARG A 67 7.37 3.37 -6.72
C ARG A 67 6.90 3.09 -5.29
N SER A 68 6.25 1.95 -5.06
CA SER A 68 5.65 1.58 -3.78
C SER A 68 6.39 0.41 -3.15
N HIS A 69 6.50 0.40 -1.83
CA HIS A 69 7.05 -0.71 -1.09
C HIS A 69 6.18 -0.98 0.13
N ILE A 70 5.75 -2.23 0.29
CA ILE A 70 4.99 -2.69 1.45
C ILE A 70 5.88 -3.61 2.27
N PHE A 71 6.09 -3.26 3.53
CA PHE A 71 6.76 -4.11 4.50
C PHE A 71 5.78 -5.13 5.09
N SER A 72 6.26 -6.31 5.47
CA SER A 72 5.47 -7.29 6.22
C SER A 72 5.08 -6.78 7.61
N SER A 73 3.99 -7.29 8.17
CA SER A 73 3.54 -6.94 9.53
C SER A 73 4.64 -7.16 10.60
N PHE A 74 5.44 -8.22 10.44
CA PHE A 74 6.58 -8.56 11.29
C PHE A 74 7.66 -7.47 11.36
N PHE A 75 7.79 -6.67 10.31
CA PHE A 75 8.77 -5.58 10.26
C PHE A 75 8.39 -4.47 11.25
N TYR A 76 7.12 -4.04 11.25
CA TYR A 76 6.65 -3.03 12.19
C TYR A 76 6.73 -3.50 13.63
N LYS A 77 6.36 -4.76 13.90
CA LYS A 77 6.51 -5.42 15.22
C LYS A 77 7.96 -5.43 15.73
N GLN A 78 8.97 -5.34 14.85
CA GLN A 78 10.38 -5.20 15.24
C GLN A 78 10.77 -3.75 15.48
N LEU A 79 10.33 -2.82 14.63
CA LEU A 79 10.61 -1.38 14.77
C LEU A 79 10.05 -0.78 16.07
N THR A 80 8.88 -1.25 16.55
CA THR A 80 8.21 -0.68 17.72
C THR A 80 8.51 -1.41 19.03
N ARG A 81 9.49 -2.32 19.06
CA ARG A 81 9.94 -2.96 20.33
C ARG A 81 10.52 -1.90 21.26
N LYS A 82 9.82 -1.61 22.35
CA LYS A 82 10.33 -0.75 23.43
C LYS A 82 11.34 -1.54 24.27
N ASN A 83 12.57 -1.04 24.38
CA ASN A 83 13.47 -1.45 25.45
C ASN A 83 13.03 -0.77 26.76
N THR A 84 12.03 -1.32 27.45
CA THR A 84 11.56 -0.80 28.74
C THR A 84 11.29 -1.90 29.75
N SER A 85 12.07 -1.92 30.82
CA SER A 85 11.89 -2.72 32.03
C SER A 85 10.80 -2.12 32.94
N CYS A 86 9.56 -2.05 32.44
CA CYS A 86 8.38 -1.67 33.21
C CYS A 86 7.25 -2.68 32.95
N PRO A 87 6.38 -2.99 33.94
CA PRO A 87 5.34 -4.00 33.78
C PRO A 87 4.37 -3.66 32.65
N GLU A 88 3.89 -4.68 31.95
CA GLU A 88 2.87 -4.53 30.91
C GLU A 88 1.57 -3.99 31.52
N GLU A 89 1.05 -2.90 30.97
CA GLU A 89 -0.36 -2.58 31.16
C GLU A 89 -1.20 -3.66 30.46
N THR A 90 -1.87 -4.47 31.27
CA THR A 90 -2.68 -5.62 30.87
C THR A 90 -3.96 -5.19 30.14
N GLY A 91 -3.82 -4.77 28.89
CA GLY A 91 -4.97 -4.30 28.10
C GLY A 91 -4.72 -3.99 26.62
N SER A 92 -3.56 -4.34 26.04
CA SER A 92 -3.30 -4.10 24.61
C SER A 92 -4.13 -5.01 23.70
N THR A 93 -5.38 -4.61 23.41
CA THR A 93 -6.23 -5.25 22.41
C THR A 93 -5.53 -5.25 21.05
N ALA A 94 -5.50 -6.39 20.37
CA ALA A 94 -4.93 -6.49 19.03
C ALA A 94 -5.66 -5.54 18.06
N HIS A 95 -4.91 -4.63 17.44
CA HIS A 95 -5.47 -3.58 16.58
C HIS A 95 -4.57 -3.32 15.37
N TRP A 96 -5.19 -3.28 14.18
CA TRP A 96 -4.53 -3.02 12.91
C TRP A 96 -4.75 -1.58 12.44
N TYR A 97 -3.66 -0.92 12.03
CA TYR A 97 -3.68 0.40 11.42
C TYR A 97 -2.60 0.50 10.34
N LEU A 98 -2.79 1.43 9.40
CA LEU A 98 -1.88 1.65 8.28
C LEU A 98 -1.01 2.88 8.54
N VAL A 99 0.29 2.77 8.25
CA VAL A 99 1.24 3.88 8.19
C VAL A 99 1.80 3.97 6.78
N VAL A 100 1.68 5.13 6.11
CA VAL A 100 2.21 5.37 4.76
C VAL A 100 3.22 6.50 4.80
N ILE A 101 4.46 6.21 4.42
CA ILE A 101 5.53 7.20 4.31
C ILE A 101 5.55 7.73 2.88
N CYS A 102 5.19 9.00 2.71
CA CYS A 102 5.05 9.63 1.40
C CYS A 102 6.24 10.55 1.13
N PHE A 103 6.78 10.45 -0.09
CA PHE A 103 7.86 11.29 -0.63
C PHE A 103 9.05 11.57 0.31
N PRO A 104 9.65 10.55 0.96
CA PRO A 104 10.71 10.74 1.97
C PRO A 104 12.00 11.39 1.41
N SER A 105 12.15 11.47 0.08
CA SER A 105 13.27 12.14 -0.58
C SER A 105 13.09 13.65 -0.71
N LEU A 106 11.87 14.18 -0.76
CA LEU A 106 11.63 15.62 -0.90
C LEU A 106 12.09 16.37 0.37
N GLU A 107 12.65 17.56 0.21
CA GLU A 107 13.06 18.41 1.34
C GLU A 107 11.91 19.24 1.92
N GLY A 108 10.87 19.50 1.13
CA GLY A 108 9.74 20.33 1.53
C GLY A 108 8.50 20.12 0.64
N LEU A 109 7.63 21.13 0.61
CA LEU A 109 6.44 21.16 -0.23
C LEU A 109 6.81 21.55 -1.67
N GLU A 110 6.43 20.73 -2.64
CA GLU A 110 6.58 21.01 -4.07
C GLU A 110 5.21 21.07 -4.76
N CYS A 111 5.03 22.07 -5.62
CA CYS A 111 3.83 22.22 -6.46
C CYS A 111 4.18 21.86 -7.91
N VAL A 112 3.63 20.76 -8.43
CA VAL A 112 3.92 20.25 -9.78
C VAL A 112 2.74 20.50 -10.74
N PRO A 113 2.97 21.02 -11.96
CA PRO A 113 1.89 21.34 -12.89
C PRO A 113 1.31 20.10 -13.55
N TRP A 114 -0.01 20.09 -13.72
CA TRP A 114 -0.74 19.10 -14.52
C TRP A 114 -0.40 19.27 -16.01
N ARG A 115 0.26 18.27 -16.61
CA ARG A 115 0.51 18.22 -18.06
C ARG A 115 -0.52 17.35 -18.77
N ASN A 116 -1.53 17.99 -19.37
CA ASN A 116 -2.33 17.35 -20.42
C ASN A 116 -1.42 16.99 -21.61
N LYS A 117 -1.05 15.72 -21.76
CA LYS A 117 -0.64 15.16 -23.06
C LYS A 117 -1.88 14.60 -23.75
N GLY A 118 -2.55 15.47 -24.52
CA GLY A 118 -3.56 15.03 -25.49
C GLY A 118 -2.94 14.16 -26.61
N PRO A 119 -3.78 13.56 -27.49
CA PRO A 119 -3.29 12.70 -28.56
C PRO A 119 -2.29 13.43 -29.47
N MET A 120 -1.22 12.73 -29.83
CA MET A 120 -0.11 13.23 -30.61
C MET A 120 -0.58 13.67 -32.01
N SER A 121 -0.73 14.98 -32.21
CA SER A 121 -0.80 15.54 -33.56
C SER A 121 0.63 15.61 -34.12
N GLN A 122 0.89 14.87 -35.19
CA GLN A 122 2.11 15.05 -35.96
C GLN A 122 2.04 16.39 -36.68
N ASP A 123 3.07 17.22 -36.53
CA ASP A 123 3.31 18.29 -37.50
C ASP A 123 4.82 18.43 -37.77
N LYS A 124 5.17 18.74 -39.03
CA LYS A 124 6.54 18.67 -39.57
C LYS A 124 6.99 20.02 -40.15
N SER A 125 7.85 20.74 -39.43
CA SER A 125 8.76 21.78 -39.98
C SER A 125 9.70 22.25 -38.85
N GLN A 126 10.99 21.90 -38.83
CA GLN A 126 12.15 22.44 -39.58
C GLN A 126 12.67 23.84 -39.16
N THR A 127 13.83 23.82 -38.48
CA THR A 127 14.94 24.84 -38.47
C THR A 127 14.67 26.24 -37.87
N SER A 128 15.64 26.97 -37.27
CA SER A 128 17.12 26.97 -37.40
C SER A 128 17.93 27.39 -36.13
N LYS A 129 19.25 27.13 -36.18
CA LYS A 129 20.37 27.22 -35.19
C LYS A 129 20.68 28.56 -34.48
N ALA A 130 21.31 28.46 -33.28
CA ALA A 130 22.60 29.08 -32.87
C ALA A 130 23.06 28.55 -31.47
N SER A 131 24.14 27.74 -31.34
CA SER A 131 25.48 28.08 -30.74
C SER A 131 25.46 28.89 -29.42
N SER A 132 26.23 28.62 -28.35
CA SER A 132 27.18 27.57 -27.92
C SER A 132 27.58 27.90 -26.45
N ALA A 133 28.41 27.20 -25.65
CA ALA A 133 29.35 26.08 -25.78
C ALA A 133 29.52 25.37 -24.39
N GLY A 134 30.42 24.38 -24.25
CA GLY A 134 30.85 23.84 -22.95
C GLY A 134 30.72 22.31 -22.81
N ASP A 135 31.66 21.57 -23.41
CA ASP A 135 31.72 20.11 -23.31
C ASP A 135 32.51 19.68 -22.06
N CYS A 136 31.92 18.86 -21.19
CA CYS A 136 32.62 18.20 -20.09
C CYS A 136 32.02 16.80 -19.85
N GLN A 137 32.89 15.82 -19.64
CA GLN A 137 32.56 14.43 -19.97
C GLN A 137 31.81 13.67 -18.86
N ARG A 138 30.76 12.96 -19.30
CA ARG A 138 30.41 11.59 -18.89
C ARG A 138 30.15 11.36 -17.38
N GLY A 139 29.07 11.96 -16.87
CA GLY A 139 28.32 11.42 -15.73
C GLY A 139 27.11 10.61 -16.20
N THR A 140 27.09 9.29 -15.98
CA THR A 140 26.03 8.40 -16.47
C THR A 140 24.76 8.45 -15.61
N TRP A 141 23.62 8.75 -16.25
CA TRP A 141 22.23 8.54 -15.79
C TRP A 141 21.83 9.12 -14.42
N GLY A 142 21.49 10.40 -14.42
CA GLY A 142 20.67 11.07 -13.40
C GLY A 142 19.41 11.73 -13.98
N GLN A 143 18.85 11.18 -15.07
CA GLN A 143 17.70 11.76 -15.75
C GLN A 143 16.43 11.55 -14.91
N ILE A 144 16.03 12.56 -14.15
CA ILE A 144 14.75 12.58 -13.43
C ILE A 144 13.61 12.77 -14.45
N LEU A 145 13.28 11.69 -15.15
CA LEU A 145 11.99 11.51 -15.78
C LEU A 145 11.05 10.88 -14.74
N ILE A 146 10.30 11.71 -14.01
CA ILE A 146 9.02 11.25 -13.44
C ILE A 146 8.05 11.18 -14.61
N HIS A 147 8.10 10.09 -15.36
CA HIS A 147 7.23 9.80 -16.48
C HIS A 147 6.45 8.53 -16.11
N GLY A 148 5.32 8.72 -15.44
CA GLY A 148 4.39 7.65 -15.06
C GLY A 148 2.97 8.20 -15.08
N SER A 149 2.12 7.62 -15.94
CA SER A 149 0.83 8.22 -16.32
C SER A 149 -0.32 7.58 -15.55
N VAL A 150 -0.57 8.07 -14.32
CA VAL A 150 -1.74 7.64 -13.57
C VAL A 150 -2.99 8.31 -14.15
N TYR A 151 -3.70 7.59 -15.03
CA TYR A 151 -5.07 7.94 -15.43
C TYR A 151 -6.02 7.63 -14.27
N VAL A 152 -5.97 8.43 -13.20
CA VAL A 152 -7.01 8.40 -12.18
C VAL A 152 -8.31 8.78 -12.87
N ARG A 153 -9.24 7.83 -12.94
CA ARG A 153 -10.65 8.13 -13.25
C ARG A 153 -11.20 8.87 -12.04
N LEU A 154 -10.99 10.18 -12.02
CA LEU A 154 -11.52 11.07 -10.99
C LEU A 154 -13.00 10.74 -10.85
N VAL A 155 -13.41 10.35 -9.63
CA VAL A 155 -14.80 10.53 -9.21
C VAL A 155 -15.15 11.98 -9.53
N SER A 156 -16.34 12.24 -10.07
CA SER A 156 -16.79 13.57 -10.51
C SER A 156 -16.93 14.55 -9.34
N ASP A 157 -15.79 14.94 -8.77
CA ASP A 157 -15.64 15.91 -7.72
C ASP A 157 -15.38 17.26 -8.40
N PRO A 158 -16.36 18.18 -8.39
CA PRO A 158 -16.29 19.43 -9.16
C PRO A 158 -15.13 20.35 -8.74
N VAL A 159 -14.43 20.06 -7.64
CA VAL A 159 -13.26 20.81 -7.17
C VAL A 159 -12.00 20.50 -8.00
N ILE A 160 -11.84 19.28 -8.51
CA ILE A 160 -10.57 18.84 -9.14
C ILE A 160 -10.39 19.45 -10.55
N CYS A 161 -11.49 19.88 -11.20
CA CYS A 161 -11.45 20.57 -12.49
C CYS A 161 -10.91 22.01 -12.43
N LEU A 162 -10.57 22.55 -11.25
CA LEU A 162 -10.18 23.95 -11.05
C LEU A 162 -8.68 24.18 -10.77
N PHE A 163 -7.87 23.13 -10.54
CA PHE A 163 -6.47 23.29 -10.14
C PHE A 163 -5.50 22.56 -11.09
N PRO A 164 -4.73 23.30 -11.92
CA PRO A 164 -3.73 22.70 -12.82
C PRO A 164 -2.41 22.34 -12.11
N TRP A 165 -2.44 22.04 -10.81
CA TRP A 165 -1.25 21.75 -9.99
C TRP A 165 -1.56 20.72 -8.88
N PHE A 166 -0.61 19.83 -8.59
CA PHE A 166 -0.63 18.96 -7.41
C PHE A 166 0.41 19.41 -6.38
N ALA A 167 0.11 19.14 -5.11
CA ALA A 167 0.96 19.49 -3.97
C ALA A 167 1.54 18.21 -3.34
N LEU A 168 2.86 18.04 -3.43
CA LEU A 168 3.61 16.89 -2.91
C LEU A 168 4.46 17.34 -1.71
N ARG A 169 4.61 16.51 -0.68
CA ARG A 169 5.50 16.80 0.47
C ARG A 169 5.96 15.55 1.20
N PRO A 170 7.11 15.58 1.89
CA PRO A 170 7.48 14.51 2.82
C PRO A 170 6.46 14.47 3.97
N CYS A 171 5.76 13.34 4.15
CA CYS A 171 4.88 13.17 5.31
C CYS A 171 4.70 11.69 5.71
N ILE A 172 4.36 11.47 6.98
CA ILE A 172 3.93 10.17 7.51
C ILE A 172 2.41 10.23 7.72
N LEU A 173 1.67 9.50 6.91
CA LEU A 173 0.22 9.36 7.03
C LEU A 173 -0.09 8.17 7.96
N VAL A 174 -1.03 8.36 8.88
CA VAL A 174 -1.60 7.27 9.69
C VAL A 174 -3.08 7.15 9.37
N MET A 175 -3.55 5.94 9.07
CA MET A 175 -4.95 5.64 8.80
C MET A 175 -5.40 4.56 9.78
N ASP A 176 -6.35 4.91 10.64
CA ASP A 176 -6.77 4.11 11.78
C ASP A 176 -8.30 4.19 11.90
N SER A 177 -8.96 3.03 11.81
CA SER A 177 -10.43 2.89 11.89
C SER A 177 -10.99 3.10 13.30
N LEU A 178 -10.17 2.98 14.35
CA LEU A 178 -10.53 3.20 15.77
C LEU A 178 -9.89 4.46 16.39
N LYS A 179 -8.90 5.07 15.72
CA LYS A 179 -8.13 6.25 16.18
C LYS A 179 -7.36 6.04 17.49
N LEU A 180 -6.82 4.84 17.70
CA LEU A 180 -6.02 4.48 18.89
C LEU A 180 -4.51 4.74 18.71
N SER A 181 -4.06 4.95 17.46
CA SER A 181 -2.64 5.05 17.10
C SER A 181 -2.01 6.41 17.38
N ASN A 182 -0.75 6.40 17.86
CA ASN A 182 0.06 7.60 18.05
C ASN A 182 1.16 7.72 16.96
N VAL A 183 1.43 8.94 16.48
CA VAL A 183 2.15 9.22 15.22
C VAL A 183 3.68 9.40 15.41
N THR A 184 4.28 8.66 16.34
CA THR A 184 5.62 8.97 16.86
C THR A 184 6.76 8.05 16.36
N SER A 185 6.49 6.81 15.96
CA SER A 185 7.53 5.76 15.92
C SER A 185 8.38 5.64 14.63
N SER A 186 7.93 6.13 13.48
CA SER A 186 8.57 5.79 12.18
C SER A 186 9.80 6.64 11.78
N ARG A 187 10.09 7.76 12.47
CA ARG A 187 11.16 8.69 12.05
C ARG A 187 12.58 8.15 12.29
N ARG A 188 12.81 7.48 13.42
CA ARG A 188 14.11 6.86 13.72
C ARG A 188 14.47 5.78 12.70
N TYR A 189 13.48 5.01 12.26
CA TYR A 189 13.66 4.03 11.20
C TYR A 189 14.12 4.71 9.89
N LEU A 190 13.43 5.78 9.46
CA LEU A 190 13.78 6.48 8.22
C LEU A 190 15.21 7.02 8.21
N GLN A 191 15.72 7.49 9.35
CA GLN A 191 17.10 7.96 9.45
C GLN A 191 18.11 6.83 9.20
N VAL A 192 17.89 5.65 9.81
CA VAL A 192 18.76 4.47 9.61
C VAL A 192 18.64 3.93 8.17
N GLU A 193 17.41 3.81 7.64
CA GLU A 193 17.19 3.32 6.27
C GLU A 193 17.82 4.24 5.22
N TRP A 194 17.73 5.56 5.44
CA TRP A 194 18.35 6.55 4.56
C TRP A 194 19.87 6.42 4.57
N GLU A 195 20.49 6.33 5.75
CA GLU A 195 21.94 6.16 5.89
C GLU A 195 22.44 4.89 5.19
N VAL A 196 21.76 3.76 5.40
CA VAL A 196 22.07 2.47 4.75
C VAL A 196 21.89 2.53 3.23
N ARG A 197 20.82 3.14 2.70
CA ARG A 197 20.53 3.15 1.25
C ARG A 197 21.19 4.30 0.47
N LYS A 198 21.56 5.40 1.12
CA LYS A 198 22.06 6.62 0.47
C LYS A 198 23.48 7.01 0.88
N GLY A 199 24.12 6.29 1.81
CA GLY A 199 25.50 6.55 2.24
C GLY A 199 25.72 7.95 2.81
N SER A 200 24.66 8.58 3.31
CA SER A 200 24.64 9.95 3.82
C SER A 200 23.67 10.04 4.99
N THR A 201 23.95 10.89 5.97
CA THR A 201 23.05 11.08 7.12
C THR A 201 21.98 12.12 6.80
N ARG A 202 20.72 11.85 7.13
CA ARG A 202 19.61 12.81 7.02
C ARG A 202 18.73 12.78 8.27
N ALA A 203 18.49 13.95 8.86
CA ALA A 203 17.61 14.07 10.02
C ALA A 203 16.13 14.12 9.62
N PHE A 204 15.33 13.21 10.18
CA PHE A 204 13.87 13.19 10.00
C PHE A 204 13.19 13.66 11.29
N THR A 205 12.84 14.95 11.34
CA THR A 205 12.17 15.59 12.49
C THR A 205 10.65 15.63 12.29
N SER A 206 9.90 16.12 13.27
CA SER A 206 8.47 16.46 13.11
C SER A 206 8.23 17.57 12.08
N GLU A 207 9.22 18.42 11.85
CA GLU A 207 9.19 19.53 10.89
C GLU A 207 9.54 19.04 9.47
N SER A 208 10.63 18.28 9.31
CA SER A 208 11.09 17.83 7.98
C SER A 208 10.26 16.67 7.42
N ILE A 209 9.59 15.88 8.27
CA ILE A 209 8.56 14.92 7.84
C ILE A 209 7.38 14.92 8.82
N SER A 210 6.38 15.75 8.54
CA SER A 210 5.21 15.90 9.41
C SER A 210 4.36 14.62 9.45
N GLY A 211 3.89 14.29 10.65
CA GLY A 211 2.98 13.17 10.87
C GLY A 211 1.53 13.65 10.83
N SER A 212 0.63 12.91 10.19
CA SER A 212 -0.78 13.27 10.10
C SER A 212 -1.69 12.05 10.25
N LEU A 213 -2.58 12.09 11.25
CA LEU A 213 -3.72 11.18 11.32
C LEU A 213 -4.74 11.61 10.25
N CYS A 214 -5.00 10.72 9.30
CA CYS A 214 -5.95 10.95 8.22
C CYS A 214 -7.39 10.80 8.74
N ARG A 215 -8.32 11.59 8.20
CA ARG A 215 -9.75 11.37 8.43
C ARG A 215 -10.23 10.32 7.44
N VAL A 216 -10.39 9.08 7.88
CA VAL A 216 -10.76 7.92 7.04
C VAL A 216 -12.11 7.33 7.46
N PRO A 217 -12.75 6.46 6.65
CA PRO A 217 -13.98 5.79 7.05
C PRO A 217 -13.74 4.92 8.29
N LEU A 218 -14.53 5.13 9.34
CA LEU A 218 -14.36 4.45 10.63
C LEU A 218 -15.21 3.18 10.74
N GLN A 219 -14.67 2.20 11.46
CA GLN A 219 -15.39 0.95 11.76
C GLN A 219 -16.46 1.15 12.84
N ASP A 220 -17.47 0.27 12.83
CA ASP A 220 -18.60 0.25 13.76
C ASP A 220 -18.60 -1.01 14.65
N ASN A 221 -17.53 -1.80 14.62
CA ASN A 221 -17.32 -3.02 15.41
C ASN A 221 -15.88 -3.11 15.96
N SER A 222 -15.54 -4.20 16.65
CA SER A 222 -14.23 -4.36 17.33
C SER A 222 -13.14 -5.05 16.50
N SER A 223 -13.47 -5.89 15.52
CA SER A 223 -12.52 -6.83 14.89
C SER A 223 -12.18 -6.57 13.42
N ASP A 224 -12.95 -5.76 12.70
CA ASP A 224 -12.72 -5.47 11.27
C ASP A 224 -11.52 -4.55 10.98
N CYS A 225 -10.71 -4.16 11.97
CA CYS A 225 -9.57 -3.25 11.79
C CYS A 225 -8.60 -3.71 10.69
N GLY A 226 -8.38 -5.04 10.58
CA GLY A 226 -7.61 -5.63 9.49
C GLY A 226 -8.25 -5.43 8.11
N LEU A 227 -9.57 -5.56 7.98
CA LEU A 227 -10.27 -5.35 6.71
C LEU A 227 -10.24 -3.86 6.30
N TYR A 228 -10.36 -2.95 7.27
CA TYR A 228 -10.19 -1.51 7.02
C TYR A 228 -8.77 -1.19 6.56
N LEU A 229 -7.73 -1.77 7.19
CA LEU A 229 -6.33 -1.67 6.73
C LEU A 229 -6.19 -2.11 5.26
N LEU A 230 -6.69 -3.30 4.92
CA LEU A 230 -6.63 -3.82 3.55
C LEU A 230 -7.39 -2.94 2.55
N GLN A 231 -8.56 -2.43 2.92
CA GLN A 231 -9.33 -1.51 2.09
C GLN A 231 -8.64 -0.14 1.93
N TYR A 232 -7.96 0.39 2.96
CA TYR A 232 -7.16 1.61 2.83
C TYR A 232 -6.04 1.43 1.80
N VAL A 233 -5.30 0.31 1.86
CA VAL A 233 -4.21 0.04 0.91
C VAL A 233 -4.76 -0.19 -0.50
N GLU A 234 -5.84 -0.96 -0.65
CA GLU A 234 -6.48 -1.19 -1.94
C GLU A 234 -6.93 0.13 -2.58
N SER A 235 -7.59 1.00 -1.80
CA SER A 235 -8.05 2.31 -2.27
C SER A 235 -6.88 3.25 -2.60
N PHE A 236 -5.78 3.20 -1.83
CA PHE A 236 -4.57 4.00 -2.07
C PHE A 236 -3.80 3.57 -3.33
N LEU A 237 -3.77 2.27 -3.64
CA LEU A 237 -3.09 1.75 -4.82
C LEU A 237 -3.91 1.94 -6.10
N GLN A 238 -5.24 1.83 -6.03
CA GLN A 238 -6.15 2.03 -7.18
C GLN A 238 -6.43 3.51 -7.47
N ASN A 239 -6.47 4.36 -6.45
CA ASN A 239 -6.72 5.80 -6.57
C ASN A 239 -5.80 6.56 -5.58
N PRO A 240 -4.52 6.75 -5.95
CA PRO A 240 -3.55 7.41 -5.08
C PRO A 240 -3.98 8.85 -4.80
N VAL A 241 -3.86 9.25 -3.53
CA VAL A 241 -4.14 10.63 -3.10
C VAL A 241 -3.21 11.58 -3.85
N VAL A 242 -3.76 12.54 -4.60
CA VAL A 242 -2.98 13.46 -5.45
C VAL A 242 -2.66 14.82 -4.82
N HIS A 243 -3.30 15.17 -3.69
CA HIS A 243 -3.04 16.42 -2.96
C HIS A 243 -2.66 16.16 -1.50
N PHE A 244 -1.43 16.50 -1.11
CA PHE A 244 -0.91 16.30 0.26
C PHE A 244 -1.11 17.52 1.16
N TYR A 245 -2.27 18.18 1.06
CA TYR A 245 -2.71 19.16 2.04
C TYR A 245 -3.22 18.43 3.29
N LEU A 246 -2.54 18.64 4.42
CA LEU A 246 -2.79 17.90 5.66
C LEU A 246 -3.78 18.68 6.56
N PRO A 247 -4.67 17.99 7.31
CA PRO A 247 -4.87 16.54 7.33
C PRO A 247 -5.64 16.06 6.10
N LEU A 248 -5.28 14.87 5.58
CA LEU A 248 -6.05 14.26 4.49
C LEU A 248 -7.48 13.95 4.93
N ARG A 249 -8.43 14.33 4.07
CA ARG A 249 -9.87 14.19 4.27
C ARG A 249 -10.42 13.15 3.31
N LEU A 250 -10.61 11.95 3.84
CA LEU A 250 -10.96 10.72 3.13
C LEU A 250 -12.19 10.06 3.80
N GLU A 251 -13.01 10.82 4.54
CA GLU A 251 -14.15 10.32 5.32
C GLU A 251 -15.16 9.49 4.49
N HIS A 252 -15.19 9.69 3.17
CA HIS A 252 -16.09 9.02 2.21
C HIS A 252 -15.35 8.25 1.10
N TRP A 253 -14.08 7.90 1.32
CA TRP A 253 -13.20 7.30 0.29
C TRP A 253 -13.73 5.99 -0.30
N PHE A 254 -14.43 5.19 0.50
CA PHE A 254 -15.17 4.01 0.08
C PHE A 254 -16.42 3.82 0.96
N PRO A 255 -17.49 3.21 0.43
CA PRO A 255 -18.68 2.87 1.21
C PRO A 255 -18.46 1.60 2.04
N ARG A 256 -19.07 1.54 3.24
CA ARG A 256 -18.90 0.43 4.21
C ARG A 256 -19.23 -0.96 3.66
N ASN A 257 -20.07 -1.05 2.63
CA ASN A 257 -20.43 -2.32 1.99
C ASN A 257 -19.30 -2.94 1.15
N GLN A 258 -18.19 -2.24 0.89
CA GLN A 258 -16.97 -2.86 0.36
C GLN A 258 -16.27 -3.66 1.49
N VAL A 259 -16.05 -3.04 2.66
CA VAL A 259 -15.42 -3.71 3.80
C VAL A 259 -16.23 -4.93 4.26
N ARG A 260 -17.56 -4.81 4.37
CA ARG A 260 -18.44 -5.92 4.80
C ARG A 260 -18.36 -7.18 3.92
N ARG A 261 -18.04 -7.04 2.63
CA ARG A 261 -17.88 -8.17 1.71
C ARG A 261 -16.45 -8.69 1.64
N LYS A 262 -15.47 -7.95 2.18
CA LYS A 262 -14.06 -8.28 2.01
C LYS A 262 -13.64 -9.60 2.65
N ARG A 263 -14.32 -10.07 3.72
CA ARG A 263 -14.12 -11.43 4.28
C ARG A 263 -14.39 -12.53 3.25
N GLU A 264 -15.53 -12.44 2.56
CA GLU A 264 -15.94 -13.36 1.49
C GLU A 264 -15.05 -13.21 0.25
N GLU A 265 -14.76 -11.97 -0.18
CA GLU A 265 -13.86 -11.69 -1.32
C GLU A 265 -12.45 -12.26 -1.12
N LEU A 266 -11.89 -12.16 0.10
CA LEU A 266 -10.60 -12.75 0.47
C LEU A 266 -10.64 -14.28 0.43
N ARG A 267 -11.70 -14.89 0.99
CA ARG A 267 -11.87 -16.35 1.02
C ARG A 267 -11.97 -16.89 -0.41
N GLU A 268 -12.82 -16.30 -1.24
CA GLU A 268 -12.96 -16.68 -2.64
C GLU A 268 -11.68 -16.45 -3.44
N LEU A 269 -10.93 -15.38 -3.19
CA LEU A 269 -9.63 -15.16 -3.83
C LEU A 269 -8.65 -16.31 -3.51
N VAL A 270 -8.52 -16.72 -2.25
CA VAL A 270 -7.63 -17.84 -1.87
C VAL A 270 -8.11 -19.14 -2.53
N LEU A 271 -9.41 -19.44 -2.51
CA LEU A 271 -9.97 -20.64 -3.15
C LEU A 271 -9.84 -20.62 -4.68
N GLN A 272 -9.88 -19.45 -5.33
CA GLN A 272 -9.61 -19.30 -6.75
C GLN A 272 -8.12 -19.52 -7.07
N LEU A 273 -7.21 -18.99 -6.24
CA LEU A 273 -5.77 -19.22 -6.38
C LEU A 273 -5.40 -20.69 -6.13
N TYR A 274 -6.04 -21.36 -5.17
CA TYR A 274 -5.90 -22.81 -4.90
C TYR A 274 -6.18 -23.63 -6.17
N ARG A 275 -7.36 -23.40 -6.77
CA ARG A 275 -7.76 -24.03 -8.04
C ARG A 275 -6.77 -23.75 -9.18
N ARG A 276 -6.25 -22.52 -9.30
CA ARG A 276 -5.23 -22.15 -10.30
C ARG A 276 -3.86 -22.81 -10.05
N GLN A 277 -3.53 -23.15 -8.80
CA GLN A 277 -2.30 -23.84 -8.42
C GLN A 277 -2.43 -25.39 -8.49
N GLY A 278 -3.54 -25.92 -9.01
CA GLY A 278 -3.79 -27.36 -9.16
C GLY A 278 -4.49 -28.01 -7.95
N GLY A 279 -4.85 -27.23 -6.93
CA GLY A 279 -5.61 -27.70 -5.79
C GLY A 279 -7.02 -28.17 -6.18
N GLY A 280 -7.41 -29.36 -5.73
CA GLY A 280 -8.68 -30.00 -6.08
C GLY A 280 -8.67 -30.84 -7.36
N ALA A 281 -7.52 -31.06 -8.00
CA ALA A 281 -7.39 -32.16 -8.96
C ALA A 281 -7.41 -33.49 -8.20
N GLU A 282 -8.48 -34.27 -8.37
CA GLU A 282 -8.55 -35.64 -7.85
C GLU A 282 -7.36 -36.49 -8.33
N GLN A 283 -6.99 -37.48 -7.52
CA GLN A 283 -6.07 -38.56 -7.91
C GLN A 283 -6.75 -39.51 -8.93
N SER A 284 -7.15 -38.98 -10.08
CA SER A 284 -7.66 -39.77 -11.19
C SER A 284 -6.49 -40.34 -12.00
N GLY A 285 -5.88 -41.40 -11.44
CA GLY A 285 -4.96 -42.29 -12.16
C GLY A 285 -3.49 -42.18 -11.76
N LYS A 286 -3.10 -42.94 -10.73
CA LYS A 286 -2.31 -44.17 -10.90
C LYS A 286 -2.21 -44.98 -9.61
#